data_AF-A0AAN6WR93-F1
#
_entry.id   AF-A0AAN6WR93-F1
#
_cell.length_a   1.000
_cell.length_b   1.000
_cell.length_c   1.000
_cell.angle_alpha   90.00
_cell.angle_beta   90.00
_cell.angle_gamma   90.00
#
_symmetry.space_group_name_H-M   'P 1'
#
loop_
_entity.id
_entity.type
_entity.pdbx_description
1 polymer ?
#
loop_
_entity_poly.entity_id
_entity_poly.type
_entity_poly.pdbx_seq_one_letter_code
_entity_poly.pdbx_strand_id
1 'polypeptide(L)'
;LDKISRVQQHLTRKHFPDFYCEYCLDTFPDGPSHESHVEARTCQRPSHSTYPTLITHKQQRELSRRSNSHLPAPDQWFSIWKIIFPDTPLPKSPYMDPILPDGLLEFREYAINSGPSLIASQI
;
A
#
# COMPACT_ATOMS: atom_id res chain seq x y z
N LEU A 1 -17.89 12.82 6.57
CA LEU A 1 -17.08 11.63 6.20
C LEU A 1 -16.07 11.38 7.30
N ASP A 2 -16.22 10.27 8.02
CA ASP A 2 -15.31 9.83 9.09
C ASP A 2 -13.89 9.57 8.56
N LYS A 3 -12.86 9.71 9.40
CA LYS A 3 -11.43 9.61 9.05
C LYS A 3 -11.11 8.26 8.41
N ILE A 4 -11.70 7.16 8.89
CA ILE A 4 -11.52 5.80 8.35
C ILE A 4 -12.08 5.67 6.92
N SER A 5 -13.23 6.28 6.64
CA SER A 5 -13.82 6.25 5.29
C SER A 5 -12.92 6.92 4.25
N ARG A 6 -12.19 7.98 4.64
CA ARG A 6 -11.20 8.64 3.77
C ARG A 6 -10.02 7.73 3.44
N VAL A 7 -9.52 6.97 4.43
CA VAL A 7 -8.46 5.97 4.21
C VAL A 7 -8.93 4.92 3.22
N GLN A 8 -10.10 4.32 3.43
CA GLN A 8 -10.63 3.30 2.52
C GLN A 8 -10.79 3.84 1.09
N GLN A 9 -11.32 5.06 0.94
CA GLN A 9 -11.42 5.70 -0.38
C GLN A 9 -10.05 5.89 -1.03
N HIS A 10 -9.03 6.29 -0.26
CA HIS A 10 -7.66 6.43 -0.76
C HIS A 10 -7.10 5.08 -1.23
N LEU A 11 -7.25 4.03 -0.42
CA LEU A 11 -6.84 2.66 -0.78
C LEU A 11 -7.49 2.22 -2.09
N THR A 12 -8.80 2.45 -2.24
CA THR A 12 -9.51 2.15 -3.49
C THR A 12 -8.99 2.92 -4.69
N ARG A 13 -8.70 4.22 -4.54
CA ARG A 13 -8.30 5.06 -5.68
C ARG A 13 -6.84 4.92 -6.09
N LYS A 14 -5.97 4.57 -5.15
CA LYS A 14 -4.51 4.63 -5.34
C LYS A 14 -3.84 3.26 -5.32
N HIS A 15 -4.49 2.25 -4.74
CA HIS A 15 -3.88 0.96 -4.47
C HIS A 15 -4.71 -0.24 -4.98
N PHE A 16 -5.91 -0.02 -5.55
CA PHE A 16 -6.77 -1.07 -6.15
C PHE A 16 -6.87 -0.90 -7.68
N PRO A 17 -5.82 -1.17 -8.47
CA PRO A 17 -5.97 -1.24 -9.92
C PRO A 17 -6.89 -2.40 -10.30
N ASP A 18 -7.74 -2.18 -11.31
CA ASP A 18 -8.71 -3.20 -11.77
C ASP A 18 -8.03 -4.38 -12.46
N PHE A 19 -6.91 -4.12 -13.14
CA PHE A 19 -6.13 -5.14 -13.86
C PHE A 19 -4.66 -5.06 -13.44
N TYR A 20 -4.19 -6.04 -12.67
CA TYR A 20 -2.78 -6.15 -12.32
C TYR A 20 -2.39 -7.62 -12.11
N CYS A 21 -1.13 -7.94 -12.38
CA CYS A 21 -0.61 -9.29 -12.21
C CYS A 21 -0.28 -9.58 -10.74
N GLU A 22 -0.84 -10.64 -10.16
CA GLU A 22 -0.55 -11.03 -8.77
C GLU A 22 0.90 -11.50 -8.54
N TYR A 23 1.64 -11.85 -9.60
CA TYR A 23 2.99 -12.37 -9.51
C TYR A 23 4.07 -11.29 -9.58
N CYS A 24 4.02 -10.44 -10.62
CA CYS A 24 4.99 -9.36 -10.82
C CYS A 24 4.51 -7.98 -10.32
N LEU A 25 3.21 -7.83 -10.01
CA LEU A 25 2.57 -6.58 -9.58
C LEU A 25 2.52 -5.48 -10.66
N ASP A 26 2.66 -5.83 -11.94
CA ASP A 26 2.43 -4.87 -13.03
C ASP A 26 0.95 -4.57 -13.20
N THR A 27 0.61 -3.31 -13.50
CA THR A 27 -0.76 -2.87 -13.78
C THR A 27 -0.99 -2.73 -15.28
N PHE A 28 -2.22 -3.03 -15.71
CA PHE A 28 -2.63 -3.03 -17.11
C PHE A 28 -3.80 -2.08 -17.35
N PRO A 29 -3.90 -1.48 -18.55
CA PRO A 29 -5.00 -0.58 -18.87
C PRO A 29 -6.34 -1.31 -19.05
N ASP A 30 -6.33 -2.59 -19.40
CA ASP A 30 -7.52 -3.37 -19.72
C ASP A 30 -7.37 -4.88 -19.44
N GLY A 31 -8.50 -5.59 -19.45
CA GLY A 31 -8.56 -7.03 -19.23
C GLY A 31 -7.77 -7.86 -20.25
N PRO A 32 -7.88 -7.61 -21.57
CA PRO A 32 -7.15 -8.37 -22.59
C PRO A 32 -5.62 -8.29 -22.45
N SER A 33 -5.07 -7.10 -22.17
CA SER A 33 -3.63 -6.93 -21.96
C SER A 33 -3.14 -7.65 -20.69
N HIS A 34 -3.94 -7.63 -19.62
CA HIS A 34 -3.69 -8.41 -18.42
C HIS A 34 -3.76 -9.92 -18.67
N GLU A 35 -4.79 -10.40 -19.37
CA GLU A 35 -4.96 -11.82 -19.68
C GLU A 35 -3.80 -12.33 -20.53
N SER A 36 -3.43 -11.60 -21.58
CA SER A 36 -2.27 -11.93 -22.41
C SER A 36 -0.96 -12.04 -21.60
N HIS A 37 -0.76 -11.13 -20.64
CA HIS A 37 0.39 -11.18 -19.74
C HIS A 37 0.37 -12.44 -18.84
N VAL A 38 -0.77 -12.73 -18.22
CA VAL A 38 -0.94 -13.89 -17.33
C VAL A 38 -0.77 -15.21 -18.08
N GLU A 39 -1.26 -15.29 -19.32
CA GLU A 39 -1.11 -16.46 -20.19
C GLU A 39 0.35 -16.68 -20.63
N ALA A 40 1.08 -15.62 -20.95
CA ALA A 40 2.48 -15.70 -21.36
C ALA A 40 3.38 -16.27 -20.25
N ARG A 41 3.06 -15.99 -18.97
CA ARG A 41 3.82 -16.46 -17.79
C ARG A 41 5.32 -16.13 -17.83
N THR A 42 5.68 -15.03 -18.48
CA THR A 42 7.08 -14.63 -18.69
C THR A 42 7.60 -13.64 -17.66
N CYS A 43 6.76 -13.14 -16.76
CA CYS A 43 7.12 -12.10 -15.80
C CYS A 43 7.88 -12.65 -14.60
N GLN A 44 8.64 -11.78 -13.94
CA GLN A 44 9.44 -12.12 -12.76
C GLN A 44 8.88 -11.42 -11.52
N ARG A 45 8.95 -12.09 -10.37
CA ARG A 45 8.60 -11.47 -9.10
C ARG A 45 9.60 -10.35 -8.79
N PRO A 46 9.14 -9.12 -8.43
CA PRO A 46 10.03 -8.01 -8.11
C PRO A 46 11.02 -8.38 -6.99
N SER A 47 12.31 -8.09 -7.22
CA SER A 47 13.43 -8.43 -6.31
C SER A 47 13.46 -7.57 -5.05
N HIS A 48 12.89 -6.37 -5.13
CA HIS A 48 12.72 -5.46 -4.01
C HIS A 48 11.24 -5.09 -3.91
N SER A 49 10.57 -5.62 -2.90
CA SER A 49 9.31 -5.05 -2.43
C SER A 49 9.63 -3.70 -1.76
N THR A 50 9.94 -2.68 -2.55
CA THR A 50 9.70 -1.31 -2.10
C THR A 50 8.21 -1.30 -1.77
N TYR A 51 7.88 -1.27 -0.47
CA TYR A 51 6.55 -1.27 0.15
C TYR A 51 5.39 -1.54 -0.79
N PRO A 52 4.59 -2.61 -0.61
CA PRO A 52 3.60 -3.02 -1.61
C PRO A 52 2.72 -1.82 -2.01
N THR A 53 3.05 -1.21 -3.15
CA THR A 53 2.30 -0.08 -3.70
C THR A 53 0.95 -0.59 -4.16
N LEU A 54 0.81 -1.89 -4.38
CA LEU A 54 -0.41 -2.56 -4.75
C LEU A 54 -0.92 -3.44 -3.61
N ILE A 55 -2.23 -3.35 -3.39
CA ILE A 55 -2.97 -4.23 -2.50
C ILE A 55 -3.43 -5.44 -3.31
N THR A 56 -3.14 -6.64 -2.82
CA THR A 56 -3.55 -7.90 -3.48
C THR A 56 -5.07 -8.03 -3.53
N HIS A 57 -5.60 -8.87 -4.43
CA HIS A 57 -7.04 -9.06 -4.61
C HIS A 57 -7.67 -9.65 -3.35
N LYS A 58 -6.92 -10.49 -2.63
CA LYS A 58 -7.30 -10.99 -1.31
C LYS A 58 -7.45 -9.85 -0.31
N GLN A 59 -6.44 -8.99 -0.18
CA GLN A 59 -6.50 -7.83 0.73
C GLN A 59 -7.60 -6.82 0.32
N GLN A 60 -7.80 -6.59 -0.98
CA GLN A 60 -8.88 -5.76 -1.53
C GLN A 60 -10.27 -6.31 -1.12
N ARG A 61 -10.45 -7.63 -1.21
CA ARG A 61 -11.69 -8.29 -0.77
C ARG A 61 -11.90 -8.13 0.73
N GLU A 62 -10.85 -8.28 1.53
CA GLU A 62 -10.92 -8.06 2.99
C GLU A 62 -11.21 -6.60 3.34
N LEU A 63 -10.64 -5.62 2.61
CA LEU A 63 -10.87 -4.19 2.82
C LEU A 63 -12.25 -3.71 2.34
N SER A 64 -12.83 -4.38 1.34
CA SER A 64 -14.17 -4.06 0.84
C SER A 64 -15.30 -4.62 1.71
N ARG A 65 -15.01 -5.60 2.58
CA ARG A 65 -15.93 -5.95 3.68
C ARG A 65 -16.08 -4.73 4.60
N ARG A 66 -17.32 -4.33 4.87
CA ARG A 66 -17.62 -3.20 5.76
C ARG A 66 -16.88 -3.38 7.08
N SER A 67 -16.12 -2.36 7.48
CA SER A 67 -15.57 -2.28 8.83
C SER A 67 -16.74 -2.29 9.82
N ASN A 68 -16.56 -2.97 10.95
CA ASN A 68 -17.58 -2.95 11.99
C ASN A 68 -17.66 -1.52 12.54
N SER A 69 -18.70 -0.77 12.15
CA SER A 69 -18.89 0.63 12.51
C SER A 69 -19.12 0.85 14.01
N HIS A 70 -19.32 -0.22 14.78
CA HIS A 70 -19.39 -0.18 16.24
C HIS A 70 -18.01 -0.14 16.92
N LEU A 71 -16.92 -0.39 16.18
CA LEU A 71 -15.57 -0.31 16.73
C LEU A 71 -15.14 1.16 16.89
N PRO A 72 -14.39 1.50 17.95
CA PRO A 72 -13.66 2.76 18.05
C PRO A 72 -12.75 3.00 16.83
N ALA A 73 -12.54 4.26 16.44
CA ALA A 73 -11.69 4.60 15.30
C ALA A 73 -10.27 4.01 15.34
N PRO A 74 -9.56 3.95 16.50
CA PRO A 74 -8.29 3.23 16.63
C PRO A 74 -8.37 1.77 16.19
N ASP A 75 -9.40 1.04 16.63
CA ASP A 75 -9.55 -0.38 16.35
C ASP A 75 -9.95 -0.64 14.90
N GLN A 76 -10.74 0.26 14.31
CA GLN A 76 -11.01 0.25 12.87
C GLN A 76 -9.73 0.45 12.06
N TRP A 77 -8.86 1.39 12.46
CA TRP A 77 -7.56 1.59 11.82
C TRP A 77 -6.66 0.36 11.94
N PHE A 78 -6.54 -0.22 13.14
CA PHE A 78 -5.72 -1.42 13.33
C PHE A 78 -6.23 -2.63 12.54
N SER A 79 -7.54 -2.72 12.33
CA SER A 79 -8.13 -3.74 11.46
C SER A 79 -7.70 -3.57 10.01
N ILE A 80 -7.68 -2.32 9.51
CA ILE A 80 -7.15 -1.99 8.17
C ILE A 80 -5.65 -2.29 8.11
N TRP A 81 -4.87 -1.86 9.10
CA TRP A 81 -3.41 -2.06 9.19
C TRP A 81 -3.02 -3.52 8.99
N LYS A 82 -3.67 -4.45 9.72
CA LYS A 82 -3.38 -5.89 9.62
C LYS A 82 -3.63 -6.46 8.22
N ILE A 83 -4.54 -5.85 7.46
CA ILE A 83 -4.82 -6.27 6.08
C ILE A 83 -3.74 -5.73 5.15
N ILE A 84 -3.43 -4.44 5.23
CA ILE A 84 -2.47 -3.80 4.31
C ILE A 84 -1.01 -4.20 4.59
N PHE A 85 -0.69 -4.50 5.85
CA PHE A 85 0.66 -4.86 6.30
C PHE A 85 0.64 -6.13 7.17
N PRO A 86 0.39 -7.32 6.59
CA PRO A 86 0.23 -8.56 7.36
C PRO A 86 1.50 -8.96 8.13
N ASP A 87 2.67 -8.66 7.58
CA ASP A 87 3.97 -9.04 8.15
C ASP A 87 4.61 -7.91 8.98
N THR A 88 3.92 -6.77 9.14
CA THR A 88 4.42 -5.62 9.89
C THR A 88 3.74 -5.55 11.26
N PRO A 89 4.49 -5.37 12.36
CA PRO A 89 3.91 -5.19 13.68
C PRO A 89 2.96 -3.99 13.71
N LEU A 90 1.95 -4.05 14.59
CA LEU A 90 1.05 -2.93 14.79
C LEU A 90 1.81 -1.72 15.33
N PRO A 91 1.47 -0.50 14.87
CA PRO A 91 2.05 0.69 15.43
C PRO A 91 1.52 0.89 16.86
N LYS A 92 2.35 1.52 17.71
CA LYS A 92 1.99 1.80 19.12
C LYS A 92 0.77 2.72 19.26
N SER A 93 0.55 3.56 18.26
CA SER A 93 -0.54 4.53 18.20
C SER A 93 -1.10 4.56 16.77
N PRO A 94 -2.43 4.72 16.60
CA PRO A 94 -3.04 4.97 15.30
C PRO A 94 -2.84 6.43 14.83
N TYR A 95 -2.30 7.28 15.70
CA TYR A 95 -2.08 8.70 15.46
C TYR A 95 -0.58 8.98 15.31
N MET A 96 -0.24 9.93 14.44
CA MET A 96 1.12 10.43 14.31
C MET A 96 1.56 11.04 15.65
N ASP A 97 2.79 10.78 16.05
CA ASP A 97 3.37 11.41 17.23
C ASP A 97 3.41 12.93 17.01
N PRO A 98 2.74 13.74 17.84
CA PRO A 98 2.64 15.19 17.64
C PRO A 98 3.98 15.93 17.82
N ILE A 99 5.05 15.21 18.19
CA ILE A 99 6.37 15.76 18.53
C ILE A 99 7.36 15.61 17.36
N LEU A 100 7.04 14.85 16.31
CA LEU A 100 7.90 14.77 15.13
C LEU A 100 7.76 16.07 14.33
N PRO A 101 8.83 16.89 14.20
CA PRO A 101 8.77 18.10 13.38
C PRO A 101 8.50 17.70 11.93
N ASP A 102 7.64 18.43 11.22
CA ASP A 102 7.25 18.14 9.83
C ASP A 102 8.47 17.90 8.92
N GLY A 103 9.55 18.64 9.13
CA GLY A 103 10.81 18.48 8.36
C GLY A 103 11.49 17.12 8.52
N LEU A 104 11.21 16.37 9.59
CA LEU A 104 11.77 15.04 9.83
C LEU A 104 11.02 13.95 9.05
N LEU A 105 9.70 14.13 8.85
CA LEU A 105 8.90 13.29 7.97
C LEU A 105 9.27 13.52 6.51
N GLU A 106 9.38 14.80 6.10
CA GLU A 106 9.83 15.18 4.76
C GLU A 106 11.23 14.64 4.46
N PHE A 107 12.17 14.77 5.41
CA PHE A 107 13.52 14.22 5.27
C PHE A 107 13.49 12.69 5.12
N ARG A 108 12.65 11.98 5.88
CA ARG A 108 12.52 10.52 5.77
C ARG A 108 11.97 10.12 4.41
N GLU A 109 10.93 10.78 3.92
CA GLU A 109 10.36 10.50 2.60
C GLU A 109 11.35 10.78 1.48
N TYR A 110 12.08 11.90 1.56
CA TYR A 110 13.17 12.22 0.64
C TYR A 110 14.28 11.15 0.67
N ALA A 111 14.72 10.73 1.86
CA ALA A 111 15.75 9.72 2.01
C ALA A 111 15.32 8.37 1.42
N ILE A 112 14.05 7.97 1.54
CA ILE A 112 13.53 6.73 0.97
C ILE A 112 13.42 6.81 -0.55
N ASN A 113 12.91 7.93 -1.08
CA ASN A 113 12.59 8.06 -2.50
C ASN A 113 13.78 8.53 -3.36
N SER A 114 14.72 9.26 -2.77
CA SER A 114 15.83 9.92 -3.48
C SER A 114 17.21 9.56 -2.90
N GLY A 115 17.29 8.97 -1.71
CA GLY A 115 18.55 8.54 -1.10
C GLY A 115 19.33 7.51 -1.93
N PRO A 116 18.69 6.45 -2.48
CA PRO A 116 19.41 5.43 -3.25
C PRO A 116 20.10 5.98 -4.51
N SER A 117 19.48 6.95 -5.20
CA SER A 117 20.04 7.56 -6.41
C SER A 117 21.15 8.58 -6.11
N LEU A 118 21.09 9.26 -4.96
CA LEU A 118 22.15 10.18 -4.50
C LEU A 118 23.41 9.45 -4.01
N ILE A 119 23.26 8.30 -3.34
CA ILE A 119 24.41 7.49 -2.92
C ILE A 119 25.10 6.86 -4.14
N ALA A 120 24.31 6.44 -5.14
CA ALA A 120 24.83 5.88 -6.39
C ALA A 120 25.53 6.91 -7.30
N SER A 121 25.28 8.22 -7.13
CA SER A 121 25.91 9.28 -7.94
C SER A 121 27.17 9.89 -7.31
N GLN A 122 27.59 9.41 -6.14
CA GLN A 122 28.81 9.83 -5.43
C GLN A 122 29.90 8.74 -5.37
N ILE A 123 29.72 7.64 -6.12
CA ILE A 123 30.72 6.59 -6.38
C ILE A 123 31.08 6.65 -7.86
#